data_AF-A0A660CFL3-F1
#
_entry.id   AF-A0A660CFL3-F1
#
_cell.length_a   1.000
_cell.length_b   1.000
_cell.length_c   1.000
_cell.angle_alpha   90.00
_cell.angle_beta   90.00
_cell.angle_gamma   90.00
#
_symmetry.space_group_name_H-M   'P 1'
#
loop_
_entity.id
_entity.type
_entity.pdbx_description
1 polymer ?
#
loop_
_entity_poly.entity_id
_entity_poly.type
_entity_poly.pdbx_seq_one_letter_code
_entity_poly.pdbx_strand_id
1 'polypeptide(L)'
;MIRRQDGDRAAASGRPPATPTEVARIERVRVQVDRLCWAGITLGLAFTMTNVQHFAAAGSSTWSLPWLAAWLLDPTVSLVLIAILRAEQVTARYGVPMGPWVRRAKWFTLGATYVMNTWSSFAAGSWSGIVLHSVPPLLVFMAAEAVTDLRDRLTVVASIARGGPHGRYR
;
A
#
# COMPACT_ATOMS: atom_id res chain seq x y z
N MET A 1 31.45 -4.85 -6.67
CA MET A 1 32.40 -4.96 -5.53
C MET A 1 31.75 -4.72 -4.16
N ILE A 2 30.61 -4.03 -4.09
CA ILE A 2 29.87 -3.72 -2.84
C ILE A 2 29.20 -4.97 -2.19
N ARG A 3 28.84 -5.99 -2.98
CA ARG A 3 28.09 -7.19 -2.55
C ARG A 3 28.84 -8.19 -1.65
N ARG A 4 30.18 -8.14 -1.62
CA ARG A 4 30.98 -9.00 -0.72
C ARG A 4 31.02 -8.45 0.71
N GLN A 5 30.90 -7.13 0.89
CA GLN A 5 31.01 -6.52 2.22
C GLN A 5 29.82 -6.80 3.14
N ASP A 6 28.60 -6.95 2.60
CA ASP A 6 27.42 -7.18 3.44
C ASP A 6 27.33 -8.62 3.97
N GLY A 7 27.80 -9.60 3.18
CA GLY A 7 27.89 -11.00 3.61
C GLY A 7 28.93 -11.22 4.71
N ASP A 8 30.08 -10.54 4.60
CA ASP A 8 31.15 -10.60 5.60
C ASP A 8 30.77 -9.83 6.89
N ARG A 9 29.95 -8.77 6.80
CA ARG A 9 29.45 -8.03 7.97
C ARG A 9 28.44 -8.80 8.81
N ALA A 10 27.60 -9.62 8.19
CA ALA A 10 26.66 -10.48 8.92
C ALA A 10 27.41 -11.59 9.68
N ALA A 11 28.40 -12.21 9.03
CA ALA A 11 29.27 -13.22 9.65
C ALA A 11 30.18 -12.64 10.74
N ALA A 12 30.62 -11.37 10.61
CA ALA A 12 31.45 -10.68 11.59
C ALA A 12 30.69 -10.21 12.86
N SER A 13 29.37 -10.33 12.91
CA SER A 13 28.56 -9.74 14.00
C SER A 13 28.52 -10.56 15.30
N GLY A 14 29.02 -11.80 15.31
CA GLY A 14 29.09 -12.64 16.52
C GLY A 14 27.75 -12.89 17.22
N ARG A 15 26.62 -12.55 16.58
CA ARG A 15 25.31 -12.61 17.20
C ARG A 15 24.79 -14.05 17.17
N PRO A 16 24.49 -14.66 18.33
CA PRO A 16 23.92 -16.00 18.35
C PRO A 16 22.57 -16.02 17.61
N PRO A 17 22.19 -17.18 17.02
CA PRO A 17 20.89 -17.32 16.36
C PRO A 17 19.75 -16.98 17.33
N ALA A 18 18.72 -16.32 16.81
CA ALA A 18 17.57 -15.90 17.61
C ALA A 18 16.91 -17.11 18.29
N THR A 19 16.54 -16.94 19.54
CA THR A 19 15.80 -17.95 20.30
C THR A 19 14.42 -18.20 19.69
N PRO A 20 13.82 -19.40 19.85
CA PRO A 20 12.47 -19.68 19.35
C PRO A 20 11.41 -18.66 19.82
N THR A 21 11.57 -18.12 21.02
CA THR A 21 10.71 -17.07 21.58
C THR A 21 10.85 -15.73 20.87
N GLU A 22 12.06 -15.36 20.44
CA GLU A 22 12.29 -14.14 19.65
C GLU A 22 11.72 -14.29 18.24
N VAL A 23 11.89 -15.45 17.61
CA VAL A 23 11.27 -15.75 16.30
C VAL A 23 9.74 -15.65 16.39
N ALA A 24 9.13 -16.24 17.42
CA ALA A 24 7.68 -16.17 17.63
C ALA A 24 7.18 -14.75 17.96
N ARG A 25 8.00 -13.91 18.60
CA ARG A 25 7.67 -12.49 18.83
C ARG A 25 7.72 -11.70 17.52
N ILE A 26 8.77 -11.90 16.72
CA ILE A 26 8.92 -11.26 15.41
C ILE A 26 7.71 -11.60 14.54
N GLU A 27 7.33 -12.88 14.43
CA GLU A 27 6.18 -13.29 13.61
C GLU A 27 4.86 -12.66 14.10
N ARG A 28 4.65 -12.55 15.42
CA ARG A 28 3.49 -11.83 15.97
C ARG A 28 3.46 -10.36 15.59
N VAL A 29 4.60 -9.66 15.70
CA VAL A 29 4.72 -8.26 15.30
C VAL A 29 4.45 -8.11 13.80
N ARG A 30 4.96 -9.02 12.96
CA ARG A 30 4.69 -9.04 11.52
C ARG A 30 3.19 -9.09 11.22
N VAL A 31 2.49 -10.04 11.83
CA VAL A 31 1.03 -10.20 11.65
C VAL A 31 0.27 -8.98 12.17
N GLN A 32 0.66 -8.41 13.32
CA GLN A 32 0.04 -7.20 13.86
C GLN A 32 0.21 -6.00 12.94
N VAL A 33 1.43 -5.76 12.45
CA VAL A 33 1.70 -4.63 11.57
C VAL A 33 0.98 -4.80 10.22
N ASP A 34 0.96 -6.01 9.65
CA ASP A 34 0.17 -6.28 8.44
C ASP A 34 -1.31 -5.98 8.67
N ARG A 35 -1.88 -6.43 9.79
CA ARG A 35 -3.29 -6.16 10.15
C ARG A 35 -3.58 -4.67 10.34
N LEU A 36 -2.72 -3.94 11.03
CA LEU A 36 -2.88 -2.50 11.22
C LEU A 36 -2.81 -1.74 9.90
N CYS A 37 -1.90 -2.15 9.01
CA CYS A 37 -1.77 -1.52 7.71
C CYS A 37 -3.00 -1.79 6.84
N TRP A 38 -3.49 -3.03 6.82
CA TRP A 38 -4.75 -3.36 6.14
C TRP A 38 -5.95 -2.62 6.73
N ALA A 39 -6.04 -2.50 8.05
CA ALA A 39 -7.09 -1.73 8.69
C ALA A 39 -7.04 -0.25 8.26
N GLY A 40 -5.85 0.36 8.23
CA GLY A 40 -5.67 1.73 7.75
C GLY A 40 -6.07 1.92 6.29
N ILE A 41 -5.67 0.99 5.42
CA ILE A 41 -6.07 0.97 4.00
C ILE A 41 -7.59 0.86 3.88
N THR A 42 -8.23 -0.09 4.56
CA THR A 42 -9.67 -0.29 4.49
C THR A 42 -10.45 0.90 5.03
N LEU A 43 -10.03 1.50 6.15
CA LEU A 43 -10.67 2.68 6.72
C LEU A 43 -10.51 3.90 5.81
N GLY A 44 -9.31 4.12 5.26
CA GLY A 44 -9.06 5.19 4.31
C GLY A 44 -9.91 5.04 3.05
N LEU A 45 -9.99 3.81 2.49
CA LEU A 45 -10.83 3.50 1.35
C LEU A 45 -12.33 3.68 1.63
N ALA A 46 -12.80 3.28 2.81
CA ALA A 46 -14.20 3.49 3.17
C ALA A 46 -14.54 4.99 3.26
N PHE A 47 -13.61 5.80 3.78
CA PHE A 47 -13.75 7.25 3.82
C PHE A 47 -13.78 7.86 2.41
N THR A 48 -12.79 7.53 1.56
CA THR A 48 -12.73 8.04 0.19
C THR A 48 -13.96 7.63 -0.61
N MET A 49 -14.37 6.37 -0.48
CA MET A 49 -15.56 5.83 -1.13
C MET A 49 -16.82 6.59 -0.72
N THR A 50 -17.00 6.91 0.57
CA THR A 50 -18.17 7.65 1.05
C THR A 50 -18.20 9.07 0.50
N ASN A 51 -17.05 9.75 0.46
CA ASN A 51 -16.95 11.11 -0.06
C ASN A 51 -17.18 11.17 -1.58
N VAL A 52 -16.57 10.25 -2.33
CA VAL A 52 -16.80 10.12 -3.77
C VAL A 52 -18.25 9.75 -4.06
N GLN A 53 -18.86 8.87 -3.25
CA GLN A 53 -20.27 8.53 -3.40
C GLN A 53 -21.16 9.75 -3.22
N HIS A 54 -20.94 10.54 -2.17
CA HIS A 54 -21.73 11.75 -1.94
C HIS A 54 -21.57 12.76 -3.09
N PHE A 55 -20.35 12.92 -3.60
CA PHE A 55 -20.07 13.76 -4.77
C PHE A 55 -20.75 13.26 -6.04
N ALA A 56 -20.56 11.99 -6.40
CA ALA A 56 -21.02 11.39 -7.65
C ALA A 56 -22.55 11.15 -7.65
N ALA A 57 -23.15 10.94 -6.47
CA ALA A 57 -24.59 10.81 -6.35
C ALA A 57 -25.30 12.14 -6.64
N ALA A 58 -24.68 13.30 -6.36
CA ALA A 58 -25.16 14.63 -6.75
C ALA A 58 -26.67 14.90 -6.53
N GLY A 59 -27.24 14.38 -5.44
CA GLY A 59 -28.67 14.52 -5.11
C GLY A 59 -29.61 13.48 -5.74
N SER A 60 -29.07 12.42 -6.34
CA SER A 60 -29.86 11.26 -6.79
C SER A 60 -30.62 10.61 -5.63
N SER A 61 -31.80 10.06 -5.94
CA SER A 61 -32.62 9.39 -4.94
C SER A 61 -31.89 8.17 -4.37
N THR A 62 -32.05 7.96 -3.06
CA THR A 62 -31.53 6.77 -2.40
C THR A 62 -32.07 5.52 -3.08
N TRP A 63 -31.21 4.51 -3.25
CA TRP A 63 -31.50 3.25 -3.97
C TRP A 63 -31.72 3.35 -5.48
N SER A 64 -31.51 4.52 -6.09
CA SER A 64 -31.48 4.63 -7.55
C SER A 64 -30.22 4.00 -8.16
N LEU A 65 -30.28 3.65 -9.45
CA LEU A 65 -29.11 3.12 -10.18
C LEU A 65 -27.91 4.08 -10.12
N PRO A 66 -28.05 5.42 -10.30
CA PRO A 66 -26.93 6.35 -10.13
C PRO A 66 -26.35 6.37 -8.71
N TRP A 67 -27.21 6.30 -7.68
CA TRP A 67 -26.78 6.26 -6.28
C TRP A 67 -25.96 5.01 -5.96
N LEU A 68 -26.36 3.85 -6.52
CA LEU A 68 -25.61 2.59 -6.41
C LEU A 68 -24.31 2.62 -7.23
N ALA A 69 -24.34 3.15 -8.45
CA ALA A 69 -23.16 3.26 -9.31
C ALA A 69 -22.08 4.16 -8.70
N ALA A 70 -22.48 5.22 -7.99
CA ALA A 70 -21.58 6.13 -7.28
C ALA A 70 -20.72 5.41 -6.22
N TRP A 71 -21.23 4.34 -5.59
CA TRP A 71 -20.46 3.51 -4.66
C TRP A 71 -19.31 2.74 -5.31
N LEU A 72 -19.39 2.45 -6.62
CA LEU A 72 -18.40 1.62 -7.32
C LEU A 72 -17.23 2.41 -7.91
N LEU A 73 -17.37 3.73 -8.01
CA LEU A 73 -16.42 4.58 -8.71
C LEU A 73 -15.04 4.59 -8.03
N ASP A 74 -15.01 4.86 -6.73
CA ASP A 74 -13.77 4.90 -5.94
C ASP A 74 -13.13 3.52 -5.72
N PRO A 75 -13.89 2.44 -5.39
CA PRO A 75 -13.34 1.09 -5.31
C PRO A 75 -12.69 0.62 -6.61
N THR A 76 -13.26 0.95 -7.78
CA THR A 76 -12.69 0.53 -9.06
C THR A 76 -11.31 1.13 -9.28
N VAL A 77 -11.14 2.43 -9.04
CA VAL A 77 -9.85 3.12 -9.17
C VAL A 77 -8.83 2.54 -8.18
N SER A 78 -9.26 2.31 -6.94
CA SER A 78 -8.43 1.75 -5.88
C SER A 78 -7.98 0.32 -6.14
N LEU A 79 -8.87 -0.54 -6.66
CA LEU A 79 -8.54 -1.91 -7.04
C LEU A 79 -7.55 -1.97 -8.18
N VAL A 80 -7.70 -1.11 -9.18
CA VAL A 80 -6.74 -0.99 -10.29
C VAL A 80 -5.36 -0.57 -9.77
N LEU A 81 -5.31 0.42 -8.87
CA LEU A 81 -4.06 0.85 -8.24
C LEU A 81 -3.41 -0.29 -7.43
N ILE A 82 -4.17 -0.97 -6.57
CA ILE A 82 -3.68 -2.12 -5.78
C ILE A 82 -3.17 -3.24 -6.70
N ALA A 83 -3.87 -3.51 -7.81
CA ALA A 83 -3.45 -4.52 -8.79
C ALA A 83 -2.12 -4.13 -9.46
N ILE A 84 -1.96 -2.86 -9.85
CA ILE A 84 -0.71 -2.32 -10.40
C ILE A 84 0.43 -2.47 -9.38
N LEU A 85 0.21 -2.04 -8.14
CA LEU A 85 1.20 -2.14 -7.06
C LEU A 85 1.62 -3.60 -6.84
N ARG A 86 0.65 -4.52 -6.80
CA ARG A 86 0.92 -5.94 -6.64
C ARG A 86 1.69 -6.52 -7.83
N ALA A 87 1.38 -6.11 -9.06
CA ALA A 87 2.12 -6.54 -10.24
C ALA A 87 3.58 -6.07 -10.19
N GLU A 88 3.85 -4.84 -9.75
CA GLU A 88 5.21 -4.32 -9.58
C GLU A 88 6.02 -5.11 -8.55
N GLN A 89 5.41 -5.45 -7.42
CA GLN A 89 6.10 -6.29 -6.43
C GLN A 89 6.51 -7.63 -7.01
N VAL A 90 5.59 -8.27 -7.74
CA VAL A 90 5.84 -9.58 -8.33
C VAL A 90 6.97 -9.47 -9.35
N THR A 91 6.94 -8.50 -10.26
CA THR A 91 8.00 -8.33 -11.28
C THR A 91 9.34 -7.89 -10.69
N ALA A 92 9.34 -7.05 -9.65
CA ALA A 92 10.54 -6.64 -8.93
C ALA A 92 11.27 -7.83 -8.30
N ARG A 93 10.54 -8.84 -7.79
CA ARG A 93 11.13 -10.09 -7.27
C ARG A 93 11.87 -10.89 -8.35
N TYR A 94 11.49 -10.75 -9.61
CA TYR A 94 12.17 -11.38 -10.75
C TYR A 94 13.17 -10.44 -11.44
N GLY A 95 13.43 -9.25 -10.88
CA GLY A 95 14.38 -8.29 -11.45
C GLY A 95 13.93 -7.66 -12.77
N VAL A 96 12.64 -7.75 -13.11
CA VAL A 96 12.09 -7.19 -14.35
C VAL A 96 11.66 -5.75 -14.10
N PRO A 97 12.32 -4.75 -14.71
CA PRO A 97 11.94 -3.36 -14.53
C PRO A 97 10.57 -3.09 -15.18
N MET A 98 9.74 -2.32 -14.49
CA MET A 98 8.43 -1.90 -15.00
C MET A 98 8.58 -0.67 -15.90
N GLY A 99 7.84 -0.66 -17.01
CA GLY A 99 7.88 0.43 -17.98
C GLY A 99 7.29 1.74 -17.44
N PRO A 100 7.57 2.88 -18.10
CA PRO A 100 7.13 4.22 -17.64
C PRO A 100 5.61 4.39 -17.56
N TRP A 101 4.83 3.57 -18.29
CA TRP A 101 3.37 3.56 -18.24
C TRP A 101 2.81 3.15 -16.89
N VAL A 102 3.49 2.28 -16.14
CA VAL A 102 3.06 1.85 -14.81
C VAL A 102 3.10 3.02 -13.83
N ARG A 103 4.20 3.78 -13.86
CA ARG A 103 4.34 5.02 -13.09
C ARG A 103 3.26 6.04 -13.47
N ARG A 104 2.98 6.21 -14.76
CA ARG A 104 1.90 7.11 -15.22
C ARG A 104 0.53 6.69 -14.70
N ALA A 105 0.21 5.40 -14.75
CA ALA A 105 -1.06 4.87 -14.26
C ALA A 105 -1.23 5.09 -12.74
N LYS A 106 -0.16 4.93 -11.95
CA LYS A 106 -0.18 5.26 -10.51
C LYS A 106 -0.50 6.73 -10.24
N TRP A 107 0.24 7.64 -10.89
CA TRP A 107 0.00 9.08 -10.69
C TRP A 107 -1.37 9.51 -11.20
N PHE A 108 -1.85 8.90 -12.29
CA PHE A 108 -3.19 9.16 -12.81
C PHE A 108 -4.28 8.70 -11.84
N THR A 109 -4.21 7.47 -11.34
CA THR A 109 -5.19 6.93 -10.37
C THR A 109 -5.16 7.69 -9.05
N LEU A 110 -3.97 8.04 -8.54
CA LEU A 110 -3.85 8.90 -7.36
C LEU A 110 -4.43 10.30 -7.59
N GLY A 111 -4.11 10.91 -8.73
CA GLY A 111 -4.62 12.23 -9.11
C GLY A 111 -6.14 12.25 -9.24
N ALA A 112 -6.72 11.24 -9.89
CA ALA A 112 -8.17 11.08 -9.99
C ALA A 112 -8.83 10.99 -8.60
N THR A 113 -8.30 10.12 -7.73
CA THR A 113 -8.81 9.94 -6.36
C THR A 113 -8.69 11.23 -5.52
N TYR A 114 -7.57 11.93 -5.65
CA TYR A 114 -7.33 13.21 -4.99
C TYR A 114 -8.34 14.26 -5.43
N VAL A 115 -8.53 14.42 -6.75
CA VAL A 115 -9.48 15.40 -7.31
C VAL A 115 -10.88 15.10 -6.81
N MET A 116 -11.35 13.87 -6.93
CA MET A 116 -12.71 13.51 -6.51
C MET A 116 -12.93 13.74 -5.01
N ASN A 117 -11.91 13.52 -4.18
CA ASN A 117 -12.05 13.76 -2.75
C ASN A 117 -12.02 15.24 -2.37
N THR A 118 -11.25 16.06 -3.07
CA THR A 118 -11.03 17.45 -2.70
C THR A 118 -11.92 18.43 -3.46
N TRP A 119 -12.59 18.00 -4.53
CA TRP A 119 -13.33 18.86 -5.46
C TRP A 119 -14.38 19.73 -4.77
N SER A 120 -15.19 19.15 -3.88
CA SER A 120 -16.20 19.90 -3.11
C SER A 120 -15.56 21.00 -2.25
N SER A 121 -14.38 20.72 -1.68
CA SER A 121 -13.64 21.67 -0.85
C SER A 121 -13.00 22.77 -1.70
N PHE A 122 -12.52 22.44 -2.90
CA PHE A 122 -12.07 23.43 -3.88
C PHE A 122 -13.21 24.33 -4.33
N ALA A 123 -14.37 23.76 -4.68
CA ALA A 123 -15.56 24.52 -5.08
C ALA A 123 -16.07 25.45 -3.95
N ALA A 124 -15.89 25.04 -2.70
CA ALA A 124 -16.23 25.84 -1.52
C ALA A 124 -15.12 26.81 -1.06
N GLY A 125 -13.94 26.81 -1.71
CA GLY A 125 -12.79 27.63 -1.29
C GLY A 125 -12.20 27.26 0.08
N SER A 126 -12.48 26.05 0.57
CA SER A 126 -12.08 25.60 1.91
C SER A 126 -10.72 24.91 1.91
N TRP A 127 -9.69 25.64 2.31
CA TRP A 127 -8.33 25.09 2.47
C TRP A 127 -8.25 23.97 3.51
N SER A 128 -8.96 24.10 4.62
CA SER A 128 -9.05 23.05 5.63
C SER A 128 -9.76 21.80 5.09
N GLY A 129 -10.81 21.98 4.28
CA GLY A 129 -11.49 20.89 3.58
C GLY A 129 -10.58 20.16 2.59
N ILE A 130 -9.77 20.89 1.82
CA ILE A 130 -8.81 20.28 0.88
C ILE A 130 -7.80 19.42 1.65
N VAL A 131 -7.25 19.92 2.76
CA VAL A 131 -6.32 19.15 3.60
C VAL A 131 -7.02 17.92 4.17
N LEU A 132 -8.20 18.09 4.76
CA LEU A 132 -8.92 17.00 5.42
C LEU A 132 -9.28 15.86 4.46
N HIS A 133 -9.71 16.18 3.24
CA HIS A 133 -10.11 15.16 2.26
C HIS A 133 -8.95 14.65 1.39
N SER A 134 -7.78 15.29 1.41
CA SER A 134 -6.58 14.79 0.71
C SER A 134 -5.76 13.80 1.54
N VAL A 135 -5.83 13.87 2.87
CA VAL A 135 -5.08 12.96 3.76
C VAL A 135 -5.43 11.50 3.52
N PRO A 136 -6.72 11.09 3.45
CA PRO A 136 -7.08 9.68 3.24
C PRO A 136 -6.54 9.06 1.94
N PRO A 137 -6.71 9.64 0.73
CA PRO A 137 -6.20 9.03 -0.49
C PRO A 137 -4.67 8.96 -0.53
N LEU A 138 -3.97 9.97 0.00
CA LEU A 138 -2.52 9.95 0.10
C LEU A 138 -2.04 8.87 1.08
N LEU A 139 -2.72 8.72 2.22
CA LEU A 139 -2.40 7.72 3.22
C LEU A 139 -2.64 6.31 2.70
N VAL A 140 -3.75 6.06 2.00
CA VAL A 140 -4.03 4.75 1.36
C VAL A 140 -2.96 4.42 0.32
N PHE A 141 -2.61 5.37 -0.55
CA PHE A 141 -1.57 5.19 -1.55
C PHE A 141 -0.21 4.85 -0.91
N MET A 142 0.22 5.66 0.06
CA MET A 142 1.49 5.42 0.77
C MET A 142 1.47 4.12 1.57
N ALA A 143 0.36 3.79 2.24
CA ALA A 143 0.22 2.55 2.97
C ALA A 143 0.29 1.36 2.03
N ALA A 144 -0.34 1.41 0.86
CA ALA A 144 -0.28 0.34 -0.13
C ALA A 144 1.17 0.12 -0.64
N GLU A 145 1.90 1.21 -0.96
CA GLU A 145 3.33 1.16 -1.32
C GLU A 145 4.21 0.64 -0.15
N ALA A 146 3.88 1.01 1.08
CA ALA A 146 4.64 0.60 2.26
C ALA A 146 4.37 -0.85 2.67
N VAL A 147 3.13 -1.35 2.62
CA VAL A 147 2.77 -2.77 2.85
C VAL A 147 3.58 -3.66 1.93
N THR A 148 3.70 -3.21 0.70
CA THR A 148 4.45 -3.84 -0.37
C THR A 148 5.92 -4.07 0.06
N ASP A 149 6.67 -3.00 0.35
CA ASP A 149 8.08 -3.10 0.81
C ASP A 149 8.21 -3.83 2.16
N LEU A 150 7.29 -3.55 3.09
CA LEU A 150 7.31 -4.13 4.42
C LEU A 150 7.14 -5.65 4.37
N ARG A 151 6.22 -6.17 3.56
CA ARG A 151 6.01 -7.63 3.42
C ARG A 151 7.26 -8.34 2.92
N ASP A 152 7.97 -7.73 1.97
CA ASP A 152 9.21 -8.29 1.43
C ASP A 152 10.30 -8.32 2.49
N ARG A 153 10.55 -7.21 3.19
CA ARG A 153 11.55 -7.14 4.27
C ARG A 153 11.24 -8.08 5.41
N LEU A 154 9.99 -8.14 5.83
CA LEU A 154 9.54 -9.01 6.90
C LEU A 154 9.71 -10.50 6.51
N THR A 155 9.54 -10.85 5.22
CA THR A 155 9.79 -12.21 4.71
C THR A 155 11.28 -12.56 4.77
N VAL A 156 12.15 -11.60 4.44
CA VAL A 156 13.60 -11.75 4.57
C VAL A 156 14.02 -11.92 6.04
N VAL A 157 13.49 -11.11 6.95
CA VAL A 157 13.79 -11.25 8.39
C VAL A 157 13.37 -12.62 8.90
N ALA A 158 12.20 -13.12 8.50
CA ALA A 158 11.72 -14.43 8.91
C ALA A 158 12.47 -15.61 8.27
N SER A 159 13.11 -15.44 7.11
CA SER A 159 13.99 -16.47 6.54
C SER A 159 15.35 -16.52 7.25
N ILE A 160 15.92 -15.35 7.57
CA ILE A 160 17.17 -15.21 8.35
C ILE A 160 16.97 -15.78 9.76
N ALA A 161 15.88 -15.41 10.42
CA ALA A 161 15.58 -15.87 11.79
C ALA A 161 15.37 -17.38 11.88
N ARG A 162 14.99 -18.05 10.77
CA ARG A 162 14.85 -19.52 10.67
C ARG A 162 16.16 -20.24 10.34
N GLY A 163 17.27 -19.53 10.17
CA GLY A 163 18.56 -20.13 9.78
C GLY A 163 18.57 -20.69 8.35
N GLY A 164 17.64 -20.24 7.49
CA GLY A 164 17.52 -20.75 6.13
C GLY A 164 18.75 -20.35 5.29
N PRO A 165 19.46 -21.31 4.66
CA PRO A 165 20.54 -20.97 3.75
C PRO A 165 19.98 -20.14 2.60
N HIS A 166 20.60 -18.99 2.31
CA HIS A 166 20.32 -18.26 1.08
C HIS A 166 20.42 -19.24 -0.09
N GLY A 167 19.32 -19.39 -0.83
CA GLY A 167 19.30 -20.15 -2.06
C GLY A 167 20.43 -19.67 -2.96
N ARG A 168 21.45 -20.53 -3.13
CA ARG A 168 22.40 -20.46 -4.23
C ARG A 168 21.60 -20.61 -5.51
N TYR A 169 21.26 -19.52 -6.15
CA TYR A 169 21.08 -19.52 -7.59
C TYR A 169 22.21 -18.69 -8.19
N ARG A 170 23.05 -19.41 -8.93
CA ARG A 170 24.05 -18.89 -9.86
C ARG A 170 23.38 -18.06 -10.94
#